data_AF-A0A356TTL3-F1
#
_entry.id   AF-A0A356TTL3-F1
#
_cell.length_a   1.000
_cell.length_b   1.000
_cell.length_c   1.000
_cell.angle_alpha   90.00
_cell.angle_beta   90.00
_cell.angle_gamma   90.00
#
_symmetry.space_group_name_H-M   'P 1'
#
loop_
_entity.id
_entity.type
_entity.pdbx_description
1 polymer ?
#
loop_
_entity_poly.entity_id
_entity_poly.type
_entity_poly.pdbx_seq_one_letter_code
_entity_poly.pdbx_strand_id
1 'polypeptide(L)'
;LNCGGCGIRCAAGEECCGGSCARVADDPMNCGTCGATCPDLCIGGACEVTCIPPLTSCTDRCANLQNDEMNCGACGTTCGAGDTCCGGNCVNLDDDVRNCGRCDFGCGPGQTCSGGTCRT
;
A
#
# COMPACT_ATOMS: atom_id res chain seq x y z
N LEU A 1 11.50 39.17 1.26
CA LEU A 1 10.95 37.83 1.56
C LEU A 1 12.06 37.05 2.23
N ASN A 2 11.86 36.70 3.50
CA ASN A 2 12.81 35.98 4.35
C ASN A 2 12.26 34.57 4.55
N CYS A 3 13.05 33.53 4.31
CA CYS A 3 12.66 32.15 4.60
C CYS A 3 13.46 31.61 5.78
N GLY A 4 12.82 31.47 6.95
CA GLY A 4 13.45 30.96 8.17
C GLY A 4 14.47 31.89 8.84
N GLY A 5 14.95 32.92 8.13
CA GLY A 5 15.90 33.89 8.66
C GLY A 5 16.05 35.13 7.77
N CYS A 6 16.72 36.16 8.29
CA CYS A 6 16.94 37.42 7.58
C CYS A 6 17.90 37.22 6.39
N GLY A 7 17.48 37.64 5.20
CA GLY A 7 18.29 37.57 3.98
C GLY A 7 18.25 36.22 3.26
N ILE A 8 17.68 35.18 3.86
CA ILE A 8 17.51 33.88 3.20
C ILE A 8 16.35 33.98 2.21
N ARG A 9 16.65 33.65 0.95
CA ARG A 9 15.68 33.45 -0.12
C ARG A 9 15.89 32.05 -0.68
N CYS A 10 14.81 31.41 -1.07
CA CYS A 10 14.89 30.12 -1.73
C CYS A 10 15.46 30.25 -3.14
N ALA A 11 16.07 29.17 -3.63
CA ALA A 11 16.59 29.14 -4.98
C ALA A 11 15.43 29.21 -6.00
N ALA A 12 15.76 29.48 -7.26
CA ALA A 12 14.76 29.43 -8.33
C ALA A 12 14.12 28.04 -8.39
N GLY A 13 12.79 27.97 -8.35
CA GLY A 13 12.04 26.71 -8.34
C GLY A 13 11.76 26.12 -6.95
N GLU A 14 12.17 26.79 -5.87
CA GLU A 14 11.85 26.41 -4.49
C GLU A 14 10.86 27.38 -3.85
N GLU A 15 10.03 26.87 -2.95
CA GLU A 15 9.11 27.64 -2.11
C GLU A 15 9.57 27.66 -0.65
N CYS A 16 9.20 28.72 0.07
CA CYS A 16 9.49 28.80 1.49
C CYS A 16 8.42 28.09 2.32
N CYS A 17 8.74 26.90 2.82
CA CYS A 17 7.86 26.05 3.60
C CYS A 17 8.29 26.04 5.07
N GLY A 18 7.53 26.75 5.92
CA GLY A 18 7.76 26.73 7.37
C GLY A 18 9.12 27.26 7.82
N GLY A 19 9.80 28.05 6.97
CA GLY A 19 11.14 28.57 7.23
C GLY A 19 12.28 27.76 6.58
N SER A 20 11.96 26.67 5.88
CA SER A 20 12.91 25.93 5.06
C SER A 20 12.53 26.04 3.58
N CYS A 21 13.52 26.06 2.69
CA CYS A 21 13.25 26.02 1.26
C CYS A 21 13.00 24.58 0.83
N ALA A 22 11.87 24.35 0.14
CA ALA A 22 11.48 23.05 -0.37
C ALA A 22 11.17 23.17 -1.86
N ARG A 23 11.55 22.15 -2.64
CA ARG A 23 11.20 22.07 -4.04
C ARG A 23 9.87 21.35 -4.18
N VAL A 24 8.79 22.11 -4.32
CA VAL A 24 7.45 21.53 -4.39
C VAL A 24 7.21 20.68 -5.64
N ALA A 25 8.10 20.72 -6.62
CA ALA A 25 8.01 19.91 -7.82
C ALA A 25 8.37 18.42 -7.61
N ASP A 26 9.19 18.09 -6.61
CA ASP A 26 9.71 16.73 -6.40
C ASP A 26 9.99 16.34 -4.94
N ASP A 27 9.72 17.23 -3.96
CA ASP A 27 9.80 16.91 -2.53
C ASP A 27 8.53 16.18 -2.06
N PRO A 28 8.61 14.89 -1.66
CA PRO A 28 7.44 14.14 -1.18
C PRO A 28 6.80 14.71 0.09
N MET A 29 7.49 15.57 0.85
CA MET A 29 6.92 16.21 2.04
C MET A 29 6.28 17.59 1.75
N ASN A 30 6.47 18.12 0.55
CA ASN A 30 6.00 19.46 0.14
C ASN A 30 5.49 19.46 -1.31
N CYS A 31 4.87 18.39 -1.78
CA CYS A 31 4.55 18.20 -3.19
C CYS A 31 3.40 19.08 -3.66
N GLY A 32 3.64 19.91 -4.66
CA GLY A 32 2.72 20.92 -5.19
C GLY A 32 2.57 22.15 -4.30
N THR A 33 2.58 21.97 -2.97
CA THR A 33 2.55 23.06 -1.99
C THR A 33 3.18 22.64 -0.65
N CYS A 34 3.56 23.63 0.17
CA CYS A 34 4.16 23.40 1.47
C CYS A 34 3.28 22.54 2.40
N GLY A 35 3.87 21.49 2.96
CA GLY A 35 3.20 20.55 3.86
C GLY A 35 2.23 19.58 3.20
N ALA A 36 2.06 19.63 1.87
CA ALA A 36 1.34 18.59 1.14
C ALA A 36 2.25 17.37 0.95
N THR A 37 1.93 16.28 1.64
CA THR A 37 2.74 15.06 1.64
C THR A 37 2.21 14.04 0.63
N CYS A 38 3.10 13.42 -0.15
CA CYS A 38 2.79 12.27 -0.98
C CYS A 38 3.12 10.95 -0.27
N PRO A 39 2.30 9.90 -0.42
CA PRO A 39 2.63 8.56 0.07
C PRO A 39 3.89 7.98 -0.60
N ASP A 40 4.03 8.21 -1.90
CA ASP A 40 5.10 7.66 -2.74
C ASP A 40 5.96 8.78 -3.35
N LEU A 41 5.72 9.11 -4.62
CA LEU A 41 6.59 10.01 -5.39
C LEU A 41 5.90 11.36 -5.65
N CYS A 42 6.69 12.41 -5.67
CA CYS A 42 6.28 13.71 -6.19
C CYS A 42 6.90 13.90 -7.58
N ILE A 43 6.08 14.00 -8.62
CA ILE A 43 6.54 14.31 -9.98
C ILE A 43 5.81 15.56 -10.47
N GLY A 44 6.57 16.62 -10.76
CA GLY A 44 6.00 17.85 -11.31
C GLY A 44 5.01 18.55 -10.37
N GLY A 45 5.12 18.31 -9.07
CA GLY A 45 4.20 18.85 -8.06
C GLY A 45 2.89 18.07 -7.91
N ALA A 46 2.80 16.87 -8.48
CA ALA A 46 1.69 15.94 -8.26
C ALA A 46 2.18 14.67 -7.56
N CYS A 47 1.36 14.14 -6.66
CA CYS A 47 1.60 12.82 -6.09
C CYS A 47 1.31 11.76 -7.13
N GLU A 48 2.33 10.97 -7.44
CA GLU A 48 2.24 9.86 -8.38
C GLU A 48 2.41 8.55 -7.62
N VAL A 49 1.43 7.67 -7.77
CA VAL A 49 1.48 6.31 -7.22
C VAL A 49 2.08 5.40 -8.29
N THR A 50 3.37 5.08 -8.18
CA THR A 50 4.04 4.14 -9.08
C THR A 50 4.16 2.78 -8.41
N CYS A 51 3.45 1.78 -8.92
CA CYS A 51 3.50 0.44 -8.37
C CYS A 51 4.48 -0.45 -9.13
N ILE A 52 5.47 -0.96 -8.40
CA ILE A 52 6.42 -1.94 -8.93
C ILE A 52 5.73 -3.31 -8.92
N PRO A 53 5.66 -4.02 -10.06
CA PRO A 53 5.09 -5.37 -10.10
C PRO A 53 5.66 -6.28 -9.01
N PRO A 54 4.83 -7.08 -8.31
CA PRO A 54 3.44 -7.41 -8.64
C PRO A 54 2.37 -6.48 -8.04
N LEU A 55 2.73 -5.31 -7.51
CA LEU A 55 1.76 -4.39 -6.91
C LEU A 55 0.84 -3.75 -7.96
N THR A 56 -0.41 -3.51 -7.57
CA THR A 56 -1.41 -2.80 -8.38
C THR A 56 -1.68 -1.42 -7.79
N SER A 57 -1.83 -0.42 -8.67
CA SER A 57 -2.24 0.92 -8.29
C SER A 57 -3.72 0.91 -7.90
N CYS A 58 -3.96 1.03 -6.60
CA CYS A 58 -5.27 1.33 -6.03
C CYS A 58 -5.34 2.84 -5.74
N THR A 59 -6.54 3.35 -5.44
CA THR A 59 -6.86 4.79 -5.43
C THR A 59 -5.81 5.69 -4.78
N ASP A 60 -5.21 5.28 -3.66
CA ASP A 60 -4.25 6.09 -2.89
C ASP A 60 -2.94 5.34 -2.55
N ARG A 61 -2.75 4.12 -3.04
CA ARG A 61 -1.60 3.28 -2.70
C ARG A 61 -1.38 2.12 -3.67
N CYS A 62 -0.19 1.56 -3.58
CA CYS A 62 0.11 0.25 -4.14
C CYS A 62 -0.36 -0.86 -3.21
N ALA A 63 -1.15 -1.80 -3.75
CA ALA A 63 -1.61 -2.98 -3.03
C ALA A 63 -1.19 -4.26 -3.76
N ASN A 64 -0.87 -5.31 -3.01
CA ASN A 64 -0.65 -6.62 -3.58
C ASN A 64 -1.97 -7.40 -3.58
N LEU A 65 -2.62 -7.48 -4.74
CA LEU A 65 -3.93 -8.13 -4.85
C LEU A 65 -3.91 -9.63 -4.50
N GLN A 66 -2.72 -10.24 -4.38
CA GLN A 66 -2.58 -11.67 -4.09
C GLN A 66 -2.61 -11.99 -2.61
N ASN A 67 -2.34 -11.01 -1.73
CA ASN A 67 -2.22 -11.25 -0.28
C ASN A 67 -2.61 -10.07 0.61
N ASP A 68 -3.10 -8.97 0.05
CA ASP A 68 -3.65 -7.85 0.82
C ASP A 68 -5.13 -8.12 1.13
N GLU A 69 -5.44 -8.29 2.42
CA GLU A 69 -6.79 -8.57 2.92
C GLU A 69 -7.79 -7.43 2.64
N MET A 70 -7.33 -6.21 2.40
CA MET A 70 -8.18 -5.06 2.03
C MET A 70 -8.34 -4.89 0.52
N ASN A 71 -7.58 -5.62 -0.28
CA ASN A 71 -7.53 -5.49 -1.74
C ASN A 71 -7.44 -6.85 -2.46
N CYS A 72 -8.09 -7.88 -1.92
CA CYS A 72 -7.90 -9.25 -2.37
C CYS A 72 -8.56 -9.50 -3.74
N GLY A 73 -7.74 -9.78 -4.76
CA GLY A 73 -8.16 -9.99 -6.15
C GLY A 73 -8.50 -8.70 -6.91
N ALA A 74 -8.90 -7.63 -6.22
CA ALA A 74 -9.11 -6.30 -6.78
C ALA A 74 -9.03 -5.21 -5.70
N CYS A 75 -8.72 -3.97 -6.11
CA CYS A 75 -8.67 -2.82 -5.21
C CYS A 75 -10.00 -2.60 -4.48
N GLY A 76 -9.95 -2.44 -3.16
CA GLY A 76 -11.11 -2.25 -2.30
C GLY A 76 -11.89 -3.54 -1.97
N THR A 77 -11.48 -4.69 -2.50
CA THR A 77 -12.10 -5.98 -2.14
C THR A 77 -11.55 -6.44 -0.78
N THR A 78 -12.31 -6.20 0.27
CA THR A 78 -11.94 -6.61 1.64
C THR A 78 -12.43 -8.03 1.94
N CYS A 79 -11.57 -8.86 2.53
CA CYS A 79 -11.94 -10.18 3.01
C CYS A 79 -12.84 -10.12 4.25
N GLY A 80 -13.64 -11.17 4.45
CA GLY A 80 -14.47 -11.31 5.64
C GLY A 80 -13.64 -11.41 6.92
N ALA A 81 -14.27 -11.16 8.08
CA ALA A 81 -13.58 -11.31 9.35
C ALA A 81 -13.10 -12.76 9.54
N GLY A 82 -11.78 -12.94 9.70
CA GLY A 82 -11.14 -14.25 9.84
C GLY A 82 -10.71 -14.90 8.53
N ASP A 83 -11.06 -14.33 7.38
CA ASP A 83 -10.56 -14.80 6.08
C ASP A 83 -9.19 -14.19 5.77
N THR A 84 -8.35 -14.97 5.10
CA THR A 84 -7.03 -14.53 4.60
C THR A 84 -7.07 -14.41 3.08
N CYS A 85 -6.37 -13.42 2.53
CA CYS A 85 -6.19 -13.33 1.09
C CYS A 85 -5.14 -14.34 0.60
N CYS A 86 -5.60 -15.39 -0.09
CA CYS A 86 -4.75 -16.42 -0.69
C CYS A 86 -4.85 -16.39 -2.21
N GLY A 87 -3.80 -15.91 -2.86
CA GLY A 87 -3.72 -15.89 -4.33
C GLY A 87 -4.83 -15.06 -4.98
N GLY A 88 -5.26 -13.99 -4.31
CA GLY A 88 -6.34 -13.11 -4.78
C GLY A 88 -7.76 -13.60 -4.48
N ASN A 89 -7.90 -14.59 -3.59
CA ASN A 89 -9.20 -15.05 -3.11
C ASN A 89 -9.23 -14.98 -1.58
N CYS A 90 -10.34 -14.54 -1.01
CA CYS A 90 -10.55 -14.61 0.43
C CYS A 90 -10.88 -16.06 0.82
N VAL A 91 -10.10 -16.60 1.75
CA VAL A 91 -10.16 -18.00 2.15
C VAL A 91 -10.16 -18.10 3.67
N ASN A 92 -11.10 -18.87 4.21
CA ASN A 92 -11.07 -19.26 5.61
C ASN A 92 -10.05 -20.39 5.80
N LEU A 93 -8.92 -20.08 6.44
CA LEU A 93 -7.85 -21.05 6.67
C LEU A 93 -8.23 -22.15 7.67
N ASP A 94 -9.30 -21.98 8.46
CA ASP A 94 -9.70 -22.97 9.45
C ASP A 94 -10.41 -24.18 8.85
N ASP A 95 -11.07 -24.00 7.69
CA ASP A 95 -11.97 -24.98 7.09
C ASP A 95 -11.72 -25.23 5.59
N ASP A 96 -10.95 -24.40 4.88
CA ASP A 96 -10.63 -24.63 3.47
C ASP A 96 -9.59 -25.74 3.30
N VAL A 97 -10.00 -26.87 2.71
CA VAL A 97 -9.16 -28.05 2.49
C VAL A 97 -7.96 -27.81 1.57
N ARG A 98 -7.96 -26.74 0.77
CA ARG A 98 -6.86 -26.37 -0.14
C ARG A 98 -5.89 -25.36 0.50
N ASN A 99 -6.25 -24.74 1.62
CA ASN A 99 -5.50 -23.68 2.29
C ASN A 99 -5.54 -23.85 3.82
N CYS A 100 -5.39 -25.07 4.32
CA CYS A 100 -5.61 -25.40 5.71
C CYS A 100 -4.51 -24.82 6.61
N GLY A 101 -4.84 -23.86 7.46
CA GLY A 101 -3.92 -23.16 8.37
C GLY A 101 -2.97 -22.16 7.71
N ARG A 102 -2.79 -22.21 6.39
CA ARG A 102 -2.10 -21.19 5.58
C ARG A 102 -2.43 -21.34 4.09
N CYS A 103 -2.23 -20.26 3.33
CA CYS A 103 -2.37 -20.29 1.87
C CYS A 103 -1.51 -21.37 1.22
N ASP A 104 -2.03 -21.97 0.15
CA ASP A 104 -1.37 -23.01 -0.65
C ASP A 104 -0.97 -24.27 0.15
N PHE A 105 -1.63 -24.53 1.28
CA PHE A 105 -1.47 -25.75 2.07
C PHE A 105 -2.71 -26.64 1.99
N GLY A 106 -2.77 -27.47 0.95
CA GLY A 106 -3.85 -28.46 0.81
C GLY A 106 -3.65 -29.68 1.70
N CYS A 107 -4.76 -30.19 2.25
CA CYS A 107 -4.76 -31.48 2.95
C CYS A 107 -4.63 -32.65 1.98
N GLY A 108 -4.07 -33.76 2.46
CA GLY A 108 -3.89 -34.98 1.69
C GLY A 108 -5.21 -35.69 1.36
N PRO A 109 -5.19 -36.69 0.47
CA PRO A 109 -6.38 -37.45 0.09
C PRO A 109 -7.11 -38.03 1.31
N GLY A 110 -8.42 -37.76 1.39
CA GLY A 110 -9.27 -38.25 2.48
C GLY A 110 -9.20 -37.42 3.77
N GLN A 111 -8.36 -36.38 3.84
CA GLN A 111 -8.32 -35.48 4.98
C GLN A 111 -9.33 -34.34 4.85
N THR A 112 -9.75 -33.81 6.00
CA THR A 112 -10.54 -32.59 6.13
C THR A 112 -9.72 -31.51 6.83
N CYS A 113 -10.04 -30.24 6.58
CA CYS A 113 -9.51 -29.13 7.36
C CYS A 113 -10.46 -28.82 8.50
N SER A 114 -9.93 -28.73 9.73
CA SER A 114 -10.72 -28.31 10.88
C SER A 114 -9.83 -27.61 11.90
N GLY A 115 -10.13 -26.34 12.16
CA GLY A 115 -9.34 -25.46 13.03
C GLY A 115 -7.91 -25.28 12.51
N GLY A 116 -7.76 -25.14 11.19
CA GLY A 116 -6.48 -24.86 10.54
C GLY A 116 -5.52 -26.05 10.52
N THR A 117 -6.02 -27.26 10.80
CA THR A 117 -5.22 -28.49 10.82
C THR A 117 -5.88 -29.58 9.98
N CYS A 118 -5.10 -30.23 9.13
CA CYS A 118 -5.55 -31.39 8.37
C CYS A 118 -5.75 -32.60 9.28
N ARG A 119 -6.93 -33.22 9.21
CA ARG A 119 -7.34 -34.37 10.03
C ARG A 119 -7.93 -35.47 9.15
N THR A 120 -7.82 -36.72 9.59
CA THR A 120 -8.46 -37.89 8.96
C THR A 120 -9.85 -38.14 9.52
#